data_AF-A0A969HYC6-F1
#
_entry.id   AF-A0A969HYC6-F1
#
_cell.length_a   1.000
_cell.length_b   1.000
_cell.length_c   1.000
_cell.angle_alpha   90.00
_cell.angle_beta   90.00
_cell.angle_gamma   90.00
#
_symmetry.space_group_name_H-M   'P 1'
#
loop_
_entity.id
_entity.type
_entity.pdbx_description
1 polymer ?
#
loop_
_entity_poly.entity_id
_entity_poly.type
_entity_poly.pdbx_seq_one_letter_code
_entity_poly.pdbx_strand_id
1 'polypeptide(L)'
;MDVDCHCCFIPSDVLERLSKDKNLSRAQRKAFVDALDSAVAMRARRVKTRVPARPAVTRGVGAVRPPQITVYDCARTMMLPGSPMADVAASSDPTVQQTASVTAALVKFYKEVFGRNSVDNRGMVLQSSIHYGVSYNNAFWNGTQMTYGDGDGNFFVDFTRGADVIAHELTHGVVQHSARLAYQGEAGGLNESLADVFGSMFRLLI
;
A
#
# COMPACT_ATOMS: atom_id res chain seq x y z
N MET A 1 3.67 -4.91 -21.86
CA MET A 1 2.39 -4.87 -21.13
C MET A 1 2.67 -4.11 -19.85
N ASP A 2 2.11 -2.90 -19.74
CA ASP A 2 2.27 -2.07 -18.55
C ASP A 2 1.30 -2.58 -17.48
N VAL A 3 1.83 -2.80 -16.28
CA VAL A 3 1.14 -3.42 -15.15
C VAL A 3 1.10 -2.43 -14.00
N ASP A 4 0.22 -1.44 -14.13
CA ASP A 4 -0.13 -0.57 -13.01
C ASP A 4 -0.97 -1.39 -12.00
N CYS A 5 -0.35 -1.82 -10.88
CA CYS A 5 -1.06 -2.48 -9.77
C CYS A 5 -1.76 -1.40 -8.94
N HIS A 6 -3.10 -1.39 -8.98
CA HIS A 6 -3.93 -0.64 -8.05
C HIS A 6 -4.68 -1.67 -7.23
N CYS A 7 -4.15 -1.95 -6.06
CA CYS A 7 -4.37 -3.18 -5.31
C CYS A 7 -4.81 -2.75 -3.90
N CYS A 8 -6.03 -3.11 -3.49
CA CYS A 8 -6.66 -2.59 -2.28
C CYS A 8 -6.91 -3.73 -1.29
N PHE A 9 -6.50 -3.53 -0.04
CA PHE A 9 -6.55 -4.54 1.01
C PHE A 9 -7.96 -5.09 1.27
N ILE A 10 -8.94 -4.20 1.41
CA ILE A 10 -10.34 -4.59 1.62
C ILE A 10 -11.02 -4.75 0.25
N PRO A 11 -11.54 -5.96 -0.07
CA PRO A 11 -12.20 -6.21 -1.34
C PRO A 11 -13.45 -5.36 -1.53
N SER A 12 -13.70 -4.92 -2.77
CA SER A 12 -14.88 -4.09 -3.11
C SER A 12 -16.20 -4.75 -2.72
N ASP A 13 -16.32 -6.06 -2.84
CA ASP A 13 -17.56 -6.79 -2.51
C ASP A 13 -17.83 -6.76 -0.99
N VAL A 14 -16.78 -6.74 -0.17
CA VAL A 14 -16.89 -6.58 1.29
C VAL A 14 -17.38 -5.17 1.62
N LEU A 15 -16.77 -4.15 0.99
CA LEU A 15 -17.18 -2.75 1.17
C LEU A 15 -18.62 -2.54 0.71
N GLU A 16 -19.00 -3.09 -0.45
CA GLU A 16 -20.36 -2.99 -0.99
C GLU A 16 -21.37 -3.65 -0.06
N ARG A 17 -21.09 -4.87 0.42
CA ARG A 17 -21.96 -5.57 1.36
C ARG A 17 -22.17 -4.76 2.64
N LEU A 18 -21.09 -4.29 3.27
CA LEU A 18 -21.17 -3.54 4.52
C LEU A 18 -21.82 -2.15 4.34
N SER A 19 -21.63 -1.53 3.17
CA SER A 19 -22.30 -0.27 2.83
C SER A 19 -23.82 -0.36 2.79
N LYS A 20 -24.36 -1.57 2.58
CA LYS A 20 -25.81 -1.84 2.47
C LYS A 20 -26.40 -2.48 3.74
N ASP A 21 -25.58 -2.78 4.74
CA ASP A 21 -26.03 -3.44 5.96
C ASP A 21 -26.88 -2.49 6.83
N LYS A 22 -28.16 -2.85 7.00
CA LYS A 22 -29.14 -2.06 7.74
C LYS A 22 -28.91 -2.06 9.25
N ASN A 23 -28.15 -3.02 9.77
CA ASN A 23 -27.79 -3.09 11.19
C ASN A 23 -26.71 -2.06 11.57
N LEU A 24 -26.03 -1.48 10.59
CA LEU A 24 -25.00 -0.46 10.82
C LEU A 24 -25.61 0.94 10.94
N SER A 25 -24.89 1.84 11.59
CA SER A 25 -25.25 3.26 11.59
C SER A 25 -25.08 3.86 10.19
N ARG A 26 -25.72 5.01 9.95
CA ARG A 26 -25.53 5.77 8.70
C ARG A 26 -24.06 6.18 8.52
N ALA A 27 -23.36 6.52 9.60
CA ALA A 27 -21.96 6.90 9.57
C ALA A 27 -21.06 5.72 9.15
N GLN A 28 -21.26 4.54 9.75
CA GLN A 28 -20.53 3.32 9.38
C GLN A 28 -20.76 2.95 7.91
N ARG A 29 -22.02 2.92 7.45
CA ARG A 29 -22.32 2.67 6.03
C ARG A 29 -21.62 3.67 5.12
N LYS A 30 -21.59 4.95 5.50
CA LYS A 30 -20.91 5.99 4.71
C LYS A 30 -19.41 5.73 4.59
N ALA A 31 -18.73 5.33 5.66
CA ALA A 31 -17.31 4.97 5.61
C ALA A 31 -17.01 3.87 4.59
N PHE A 32 -17.88 2.85 4.48
CA PHE A 32 -17.76 1.82 3.45
C PHE A 32 -18.07 2.32 2.03
N VAL A 33 -19.05 3.21 1.87
CA VAL A 33 -19.33 3.85 0.56
C VAL A 33 -18.12 4.68 0.11
N ASP A 34 -17.57 5.52 0.97
CA ASP A 34 -16.45 6.40 0.63
C ASP A 34 -15.20 5.58 0.24
N ALA A 35 -14.94 4.47 0.95
CA ALA A 35 -13.87 3.54 0.61
C ALA A 35 -14.11 2.82 -0.71
N LEU A 36 -15.35 2.38 -0.98
CA LEU A 36 -15.73 1.72 -2.23
C LEU A 36 -15.58 2.66 -3.43
N ASP A 37 -16.07 3.90 -3.31
CA ASP A 37 -15.99 4.91 -4.37
C ASP A 37 -14.54 5.22 -4.74
N SER A 38 -13.67 5.33 -3.72
CA SER A 38 -12.23 5.48 -3.91
C SER A 38 -11.61 4.27 -4.64
N ALA A 39 -11.94 3.04 -4.23
CA ALA A 39 -11.46 1.82 -4.88
C ALA A 39 -11.91 1.71 -6.34
N VAL A 40 -13.17 2.06 -6.63
CA VAL A 40 -13.71 2.11 -8.00
C VAL A 40 -12.99 3.18 -8.83
N ALA A 41 -12.76 4.37 -8.27
CA ALA A 41 -12.04 5.44 -8.96
C ALA A 41 -10.60 5.05 -9.31
N MET A 42 -9.89 4.35 -8.41
CA MET A 42 -8.55 3.82 -8.68
C MET A 42 -8.56 2.78 -9.80
N ARG A 43 -9.51 1.83 -9.77
CA ARG A 43 -9.68 0.85 -10.85
C ARG A 43 -10.03 1.50 -12.19
N ALA A 44 -10.79 2.60 -12.19
CA ALA A 44 -11.10 3.33 -13.42
C ALA A 44 -9.88 4.07 -13.99
N ARG A 45 -8.96 4.56 -13.14
CA ARG A 45 -7.69 5.18 -13.56
C ARG A 45 -6.77 4.19 -14.27
N ARG A 46 -6.75 2.92 -13.86
CA ARG A 46 -6.05 1.81 -14.55
C ARG A 46 -6.39 1.68 -16.04
N VAL A 47 -7.62 2.04 -16.44
CA VAL A 47 -8.04 1.94 -17.86
C VAL A 47 -7.45 3.07 -18.72
N LYS A 48 -7.06 4.20 -18.11
CA LYS A 48 -6.69 5.43 -18.84
C LYS A 48 -5.18 5.69 -18.92
N THR A 49 -4.37 5.18 -18.00
CA THR A 49 -2.91 5.39 -17.98
C THR A 49 -2.17 4.21 -18.62
N ARG A 50 -2.02 4.21 -19.96
CA ARG A 50 -0.98 3.43 -20.65
C ARG A 50 0.34 4.20 -20.53
N VAL A 51 1.13 3.97 -19.48
CA VAL A 51 2.48 4.54 -19.38
C VAL A 51 3.48 3.55 -19.97
N PRO A 52 4.14 3.85 -21.11
CA PRO A 52 5.01 2.89 -21.77
C PRO A 52 6.18 2.50 -20.86
N ALA A 53 6.42 1.19 -20.74
CA ALA A 53 7.61 0.63 -20.11
C ALA A 53 8.89 1.34 -20.62
N ARG A 54 9.57 2.08 -19.74
CA ARG A 54 10.90 2.64 -20.06
C ARG A 54 11.91 1.50 -20.22
N PRO A 55 12.80 1.56 -21.23
CA PRO A 55 13.88 0.59 -21.37
C PRO A 55 14.77 0.63 -20.11
N ALA A 56 15.27 -0.52 -19.70
CA ALA A 56 16.26 -0.61 -18.65
C ALA A 56 17.54 0.11 -19.09
N VAL A 57 17.79 1.30 -18.55
CA VAL A 57 19.07 1.98 -18.71
C VAL A 57 20.06 1.26 -17.80
N THR A 58 21.03 0.56 -18.39
CA THR A 58 22.21 0.06 -17.70
C THR A 58 23.08 1.24 -17.26
N ARG A 59 22.82 1.78 -16.08
CA ARG A 59 23.75 2.68 -15.39
C ARG A 59 24.79 1.83 -14.67
N GLY A 60 26.06 2.24 -14.78
CA GLY A 60 27.22 1.55 -14.21
C GLY A 60 27.08 1.24 -12.73
N VAL A 61 27.82 0.21 -12.29
CA VAL A 61 27.83 -0.35 -10.94
C VAL A 61 28.41 0.65 -9.93
N GLY A 62 27.64 1.67 -9.58
CA GLY A 62 27.77 2.36 -8.31
C GLY A 62 27.16 1.48 -7.21
N ALA A 63 27.68 1.55 -5.99
CA ALA A 63 27.09 0.86 -4.84
C ALA A 63 25.58 1.17 -4.77
N VAL A 64 24.75 0.13 -4.91
CA VAL A 64 23.29 0.31 -4.91
C VAL A 64 22.89 0.75 -3.50
N ARG A 65 22.47 2.01 -3.37
CA ARG A 65 22.11 2.61 -2.07
C ARG A 65 20.87 1.89 -1.49
N PRO A 66 20.77 1.79 -0.16
CA PRO A 66 19.51 1.38 0.48
C PRO A 66 18.37 2.32 0.08
N PRO A 67 17.11 1.85 0.05
CA PRO A 67 15.98 2.71 -0.27
C PRO A 67 15.79 3.75 0.83
N GLN A 68 15.43 4.97 0.42
CA GLN A 68 14.92 5.97 1.34
C GLN A 68 13.46 5.68 1.65
N ILE A 69 13.05 5.95 2.89
CA ILE A 69 11.66 5.83 3.36
C ILE A 69 11.14 7.24 3.59
N THR A 70 9.95 7.54 3.05
CA THR A 70 9.28 8.82 3.25
C THR A 70 7.83 8.58 3.66
N VAL A 71 7.44 9.14 4.79
CA VAL A 71 6.06 9.12 5.28
C VAL A 71 5.44 10.48 5.00
N TYR A 72 4.22 10.49 4.50
CA TYR A 72 3.42 11.68 4.22
C TYR A 72 2.12 11.62 5.02
N ASP A 73 1.68 12.77 5.51
CA ASP A 73 0.39 12.95 6.15
C ASP A 73 -0.60 13.58 5.15
N CYS A 74 -1.69 12.87 4.86
CA CYS A 74 -2.77 13.37 4.02
C CYS A 74 -3.71 14.34 4.74
N ALA A 75 -3.56 14.53 6.06
CA ALA A 75 -4.38 15.37 6.92
C ALA A 75 -5.89 15.10 6.75
N ARG A 76 -6.25 13.81 6.59
CA ARG A 76 -7.63 13.31 6.34
C ARG A 76 -8.25 13.77 5.02
N THR A 77 -7.44 14.33 4.12
CA THR A 77 -7.83 14.55 2.73
C THR A 77 -7.57 13.29 1.91
N MET A 78 -8.11 13.25 0.68
CA MET A 78 -7.80 12.18 -0.29
C MET A 78 -6.77 12.63 -1.33
N MET A 79 -5.96 13.66 -1.02
CA MET A 79 -4.89 14.14 -1.90
C MET A 79 -3.58 13.42 -1.59
N LEU A 80 -3.00 12.78 -2.61
CA LEU A 80 -1.74 12.07 -2.52
C LEU A 80 -0.58 12.90 -3.11
N PRO A 81 0.65 12.79 -2.57
CA PRO A 81 1.01 11.98 -1.39
C PRO A 81 0.62 12.64 -0.05
N GLY A 82 0.24 13.91 -0.04
CA GLY A 82 0.06 14.70 1.18
C GLY A 82 1.32 15.51 1.52
N SER A 83 1.47 15.91 2.78
CA SER A 83 2.61 16.68 3.27
C SER A 83 3.70 15.76 3.82
N PRO A 84 4.97 15.89 3.42
CA PRO A 84 6.03 15.02 3.92
C PRO A 84 6.29 15.26 5.42
N MET A 85 6.47 14.18 6.17
CA MET A 85 6.88 14.24 7.58
C MET A 85 8.37 14.52 7.66
N ALA A 86 8.73 15.71 8.17
CA ALA A 86 10.11 16.18 8.22
C ALA A 86 10.98 15.42 9.23
N ASP A 87 10.43 15.12 10.41
CA ASP A 87 11.11 14.35 11.45
C ASP A 87 10.19 13.24 11.97
N VAL A 88 10.34 12.07 11.38
CA VAL A 88 9.60 10.85 11.75
C VAL A 88 9.96 10.40 13.18
N ALA A 89 11.22 10.58 13.60
CA ALA A 89 11.69 10.10 14.90
C ALA A 89 11.18 10.98 16.05
N ALA A 90 10.98 12.27 15.81
CA ALA A 90 10.40 13.20 16.78
C ALA A 90 8.86 13.26 16.76
N SER A 91 8.20 12.59 15.80
CA SER A 91 6.74 12.62 15.68
C SER A 91 6.06 11.95 16.88
N SER A 92 5.10 12.65 17.50
CA SER A 92 4.24 12.08 18.54
C SER A 92 3.10 11.22 17.98
N ASP A 93 2.92 11.20 16.66
CA ASP A 93 1.90 10.37 16.02
C ASP A 93 2.35 8.90 15.93
N PRO A 94 1.64 7.96 16.59
CA PRO A 94 2.01 6.55 16.55
C PRO A 94 1.95 5.95 15.15
N THR A 95 1.07 6.44 14.27
CA THR A 95 0.92 6.02 12.87
C THR A 95 2.18 6.30 12.08
N VAL A 96 2.79 7.47 12.30
CA VAL A 96 4.06 7.88 11.66
C VAL A 96 5.19 6.96 12.10
N GLN A 97 5.33 6.73 13.40
CA GLN A 97 6.39 5.88 13.96
C GLN A 97 6.23 4.42 13.52
N GLN A 98 5.01 3.89 13.57
CA GLN A 98 4.68 2.53 13.15
C GLN A 98 4.97 2.33 11.66
N THR A 99 4.47 3.22 10.80
CA THR A 99 4.68 3.14 9.35
C THR A 99 6.16 3.13 8.99
N ALA A 100 6.95 4.04 9.58
CA ALA A 100 8.37 4.12 9.29
C ALA A 100 9.17 2.93 9.81
N SER A 101 8.92 2.50 11.06
CA SER A 101 9.63 1.38 11.67
C SER A 101 9.34 0.05 10.97
N VAL A 102 8.08 -0.23 10.66
CA VAL A 102 7.68 -1.44 9.93
C VAL A 102 8.22 -1.40 8.49
N THR A 103 8.17 -0.26 7.81
CA THR A 103 8.75 -0.15 6.46
C THR A 103 10.27 -0.38 6.48
N ALA A 104 10.98 0.11 7.49
CA ALA A 104 12.41 -0.13 7.65
C ALA A 104 12.71 -1.62 7.93
N ALA A 105 11.91 -2.27 8.78
CA ALA A 105 12.01 -3.70 9.02
C ALA A 105 11.71 -4.51 7.74
N LEU A 106 10.76 -4.09 6.91
CA LEU A 106 10.47 -4.72 5.62
C LEU A 106 11.63 -4.61 4.63
N VAL A 107 12.28 -3.45 4.56
CA VAL A 107 13.49 -3.27 3.74
C VAL A 107 14.56 -4.27 4.18
N LYS A 108 14.77 -4.42 5.50
CA LYS A 108 15.71 -5.38 6.06
C LYS A 108 15.31 -6.82 5.70
N PHE A 109 14.05 -7.19 5.91
CA PHE A 109 13.51 -8.51 5.57
C PHE A 109 13.77 -8.87 4.10
N TYR A 110 13.39 -8.00 3.17
CA TYR A 110 13.60 -8.25 1.75
C TYR A 110 15.08 -8.36 1.37
N LYS A 111 15.93 -7.56 2.03
CA LYS A 111 17.38 -7.59 1.79
C LYS A 111 18.03 -8.86 2.33
N GLU A 112 17.70 -9.26 3.54
CA GLU A 112 18.35 -10.38 4.23
C GLU A 112 17.84 -11.73 3.73
N VAL A 113 16.53 -11.87 3.51
CA VAL A 113 15.92 -13.14 3.09
C VAL A 113 16.08 -13.39 1.59
N PHE A 114 15.96 -12.33 0.77
CA PHE A 114 15.92 -12.48 -0.69
C PHE A 114 17.04 -11.75 -1.43
N GLY A 115 17.94 -11.06 -0.73
CA GLY A 115 18.97 -10.22 -1.35
C GLY A 115 18.41 -8.99 -2.08
N ARG A 116 17.11 -8.72 -1.98
CA ARG A 116 16.39 -7.73 -2.79
C ARG A 116 16.57 -6.31 -2.24
N ASN A 117 16.87 -5.35 -3.12
CA ASN A 117 16.96 -3.93 -2.75
C ASN A 117 15.71 -3.14 -3.15
N SER A 118 14.75 -2.98 -2.22
CA SER A 118 13.46 -2.30 -2.43
C SER A 118 12.51 -3.02 -3.41
N VAL A 119 11.34 -2.42 -3.63
CA VAL A 119 10.29 -2.98 -4.50
C VAL A 119 10.76 -3.18 -5.94
N ASP A 120 11.73 -2.43 -6.45
CA ASP A 120 12.22 -2.54 -7.83
C ASP A 120 13.59 -3.22 -7.99
N ASN A 121 14.13 -3.75 -6.88
CA ASN A 121 15.48 -4.30 -6.78
C ASN A 121 16.63 -3.31 -7.07
N ARG A 122 16.37 -2.00 -7.08
CA ARG A 122 17.36 -0.94 -7.37
C ARG A 122 17.32 0.22 -6.37
N GLY A 123 16.69 0.02 -5.20
CA GLY A 123 16.63 1.04 -4.15
C GLY A 123 15.59 2.13 -4.41
N MET A 124 14.49 1.83 -5.12
CA MET A 124 13.34 2.75 -5.24
C MET A 124 12.93 3.31 -3.87
N VAL A 125 12.69 4.63 -3.82
CA VAL A 125 12.17 5.32 -2.64
C VAL A 125 10.81 4.74 -2.27
N LEU A 126 10.63 4.38 -1.01
CA LEU A 126 9.40 3.85 -0.47
C LEU A 126 8.59 4.98 0.17
N GLN A 127 7.47 5.33 -0.48
CA GLN A 127 6.57 6.38 -0.04
C GLN A 127 5.33 5.76 0.62
N SER A 128 4.96 6.28 1.78
CA SER A 128 3.73 5.90 2.50
C SER A 128 2.91 7.14 2.82
N SER A 129 1.64 7.16 2.42
CA SER A 129 0.67 8.19 2.81
C SER A 129 -0.25 7.66 3.91
N ILE A 130 -0.26 8.32 5.06
CA ILE A 130 -1.10 7.98 6.21
C ILE A 130 -2.21 9.03 6.40
N HIS A 131 -3.19 8.72 7.25
CA HIS A 131 -4.37 9.56 7.48
C HIS A 131 -5.10 9.91 6.18
N TYR A 132 -5.19 8.93 5.27
CA TYR A 132 -5.89 9.11 3.99
C TYR A 132 -7.40 9.08 4.20
N GLY A 133 -8.07 10.17 3.85
CA GLY A 133 -9.51 10.33 4.03
C GLY A 133 -9.97 10.35 5.49
N VAL A 134 -11.29 10.44 5.69
CA VAL A 134 -11.94 10.39 7.01
C VAL A 134 -12.58 9.02 7.18
N SER A 135 -12.26 8.32 8.27
CA SER A 135 -12.78 6.97 8.55
C SER A 135 -12.63 6.01 7.38
N TYR A 136 -11.52 6.12 6.65
CA TYR A 136 -11.32 5.39 5.41
C TYR A 136 -11.02 3.92 5.71
N ASN A 137 -11.96 3.05 5.32
CA ASN A 137 -11.90 1.61 5.57
C ASN A 137 -11.11 0.86 4.50
N ASN A 138 -9.89 1.31 4.18
CA ASN A 138 -9.00 0.57 3.28
C ASN A 138 -7.51 0.98 3.41
N ALA A 139 -6.64 0.16 2.81
CA ALA A 139 -5.25 0.46 2.47
C ALA A 139 -4.97 -0.01 1.04
N PHE A 140 -3.96 0.55 0.38
CA PHE A 140 -3.63 0.16 -0.99
C PHE A 140 -2.21 0.55 -1.44
N TRP A 141 -1.68 -0.24 -2.39
CA TRP A 141 -0.62 0.15 -3.31
C TRP A 141 -1.20 0.71 -4.61
N ASN A 142 -0.76 1.91 -5.00
CA ASN A 142 -1.28 2.60 -6.19
C ASN A 142 -0.36 2.55 -7.42
N GLY A 143 0.67 1.72 -7.39
CA GLY A 143 1.70 1.66 -8.44
C GLY A 143 2.98 2.42 -8.12
N THR A 144 2.93 3.37 -7.17
CA THR A 144 4.07 4.23 -6.79
C THR A 144 4.29 4.36 -5.29
N GLN A 145 3.24 4.22 -4.48
CA GLN A 145 3.28 4.41 -3.03
C GLN A 145 2.22 3.56 -2.34
N MET A 146 2.45 3.28 -1.06
CA MET A 146 1.43 2.72 -0.17
C MET A 146 0.58 3.84 0.43
N THR A 147 -0.69 3.56 0.71
CA THR A 147 -1.63 4.52 1.30
C THR A 147 -2.50 3.82 2.34
N TYR A 148 -2.70 4.44 3.50
CA TYR A 148 -3.38 3.85 4.64
C TYR A 148 -4.45 4.79 5.20
N GLY A 149 -5.66 4.25 5.38
CA GLY A 149 -6.72 4.91 6.15
C GLY A 149 -6.61 4.65 7.65
N ASP A 150 -7.26 5.51 8.42
CA ASP A 150 -7.36 5.38 9.88
C ASP A 150 -8.42 4.34 10.33
N GLY A 151 -9.22 3.84 9.40
CA GLY A 151 -10.40 3.03 9.70
C GLY A 151 -11.51 3.83 10.41
N ASP A 152 -12.69 3.23 10.54
CA ASP A 152 -13.85 3.84 11.20
C ASP A 152 -13.86 3.69 12.74
N GLY A 153 -12.84 3.04 13.31
CA GLY A 153 -12.72 2.77 14.74
C GLY A 153 -13.70 1.71 15.26
N ASN A 154 -14.48 1.07 14.39
CA ASN A 154 -15.50 0.09 14.73
C ASN A 154 -15.22 -1.26 14.07
N PHE A 155 -15.18 -1.30 12.73
CA PHE A 155 -14.83 -2.48 11.95
C PHE A 155 -13.34 -2.53 11.71
N PHE A 156 -12.77 -1.39 11.32
CA PHE A 156 -11.36 -1.26 11.04
C PHE A 156 -10.78 -0.17 11.92
N VAL A 157 -9.57 -0.44 12.41
CA VAL A 157 -8.71 0.55 13.02
C VAL A 157 -7.66 0.96 11.99
N ASP A 158 -6.77 1.88 12.38
CA ASP A 158 -5.61 2.27 11.60
C ASP A 158 -4.91 1.06 10.98
N PHE A 159 -4.88 1.04 9.64
CA PHE A 159 -4.37 -0.08 8.85
C PHE A 159 -2.87 -0.28 9.01
N THR A 160 -2.13 0.72 9.48
CA THR A 160 -0.69 0.62 9.76
C THR A 160 -0.39 -0.23 11.00
N ARG A 161 -1.40 -0.47 11.86
CA ARG A 161 -1.27 -1.35 13.04
C ARG A 161 -1.05 -2.81 12.66
N GLY A 162 -1.45 -3.22 11.45
CA GLY A 162 -1.14 -4.53 10.88
C GLY A 162 0.21 -4.49 10.17
N ALA A 163 1.26 -5.04 10.79
CA ALA A 163 2.57 -5.11 10.15
C ALA A 163 2.56 -5.97 8.87
N ASP A 164 1.71 -7.00 8.85
CA ASP A 164 1.37 -7.82 7.68
C ASP A 164 0.61 -7.03 6.60
N VAL A 165 -0.24 -6.06 6.98
CA VAL A 165 -0.93 -5.17 6.02
C VAL A 165 0.09 -4.29 5.29
N ILE A 166 1.00 -3.63 6.01
CA ILE A 166 2.07 -2.82 5.39
C ILE A 166 2.92 -3.69 4.46
N ALA A 167 3.23 -4.91 4.89
CA ALA A 167 4.00 -5.87 4.10
C ALA A 167 3.26 -6.35 2.85
N HIS A 168 1.96 -6.61 2.96
CA HIS A 168 1.07 -6.98 1.86
C HIS A 168 1.09 -5.87 0.79
N GLU A 169 0.83 -4.62 1.18
CA GLU A 169 0.80 -3.49 0.23
C GLU A 169 2.16 -3.26 -0.44
N LEU A 170 3.26 -3.33 0.31
CA LEU A 170 4.59 -3.19 -0.28
C LEU A 170 4.90 -4.34 -1.25
N THR A 171 4.41 -5.55 -0.97
CA THR A 171 4.63 -6.73 -1.81
C THR A 171 3.94 -6.61 -3.16
N HIS A 172 2.82 -5.90 -3.28
CA HIS A 172 2.27 -5.55 -4.59
C HIS A 172 3.28 -4.80 -5.48
N GLY A 173 4.06 -3.89 -4.91
CA GLY A 173 5.17 -3.24 -5.59
C GLY A 173 6.25 -4.24 -6.04
N VAL A 174 6.58 -5.22 -5.20
CA VAL A 174 7.51 -6.30 -5.57
C VAL A 174 6.99 -7.11 -6.75
N VAL A 175 5.72 -7.52 -6.72
CA VAL A 175 5.06 -8.26 -7.82
C VAL A 175 5.06 -7.43 -9.10
N GLN A 176 4.70 -6.15 -9.01
CA GLN A 176 4.72 -5.21 -10.15
C GLN A 176 6.10 -5.10 -10.80
N HIS A 177 7.18 -5.07 -10.02
CA HIS A 177 8.54 -4.96 -10.54
C HIS A 177 9.24 -6.32 -10.76
N SER A 178 8.50 -7.43 -10.70
CA SER A 178 9.02 -8.78 -10.94
C SER A 178 8.12 -9.56 -11.91
N ALA A 179 7.18 -10.36 -11.38
CA ALA A 179 6.32 -11.26 -12.14
C ALA A 179 5.28 -10.52 -13.00
N ARG A 180 4.96 -9.25 -12.68
CA ARG A 180 4.03 -8.42 -13.46
C ARG A 180 2.67 -9.09 -13.64
N LEU A 181 2.17 -9.71 -12.56
CA LEU A 181 0.87 -10.36 -12.57
C LEU A 181 -0.24 -9.31 -12.68
N ALA A 182 -1.05 -9.43 -13.73
CA ALA A 182 -2.20 -8.56 -13.92
C ALA A 182 -3.18 -8.73 -12.75
N TYR A 183 -3.73 -7.63 -12.25
CA TYR A 183 -4.68 -7.66 -11.13
C TYR A 183 -6.10 -8.00 -11.61
N GLN A 184 -6.27 -9.19 -12.20
CA GLN A 184 -7.53 -9.69 -12.77
C GLN A 184 -7.50 -11.21 -12.90
N GLY A 185 -8.63 -11.86 -12.67
CA GLY A 185 -8.77 -13.31 -12.81
C GLY A 185 -7.76 -14.08 -11.94
N GLU A 186 -7.27 -15.20 -12.44
CA GLU A 186 -6.29 -16.04 -11.73
C GLU A 186 -4.96 -15.33 -11.46
N ALA A 187 -4.50 -14.50 -12.39
CA ALA A 187 -3.29 -13.69 -12.19
C ALA A 187 -3.47 -12.69 -11.03
N GLY A 188 -4.67 -12.14 -10.87
CA GLY A 188 -5.02 -11.29 -9.74
C GLY A 188 -5.02 -12.07 -8.43
N GLY A 189 -5.63 -13.26 -8.42
CA GLY A 189 -5.60 -14.15 -7.26
C GLY A 189 -4.18 -14.56 -6.84
N LEU A 190 -3.28 -14.81 -7.80
CA LEU A 190 -1.87 -15.07 -7.51
C LEU A 190 -1.13 -13.82 -6.99
N ASN A 191 -1.47 -12.63 -7.49
CA ASN A 191 -0.91 -11.38 -6.99
C ASN A 191 -1.26 -11.16 -5.50
N GLU A 192 -2.55 -11.31 -5.15
CA GLU A 192 -3.04 -11.29 -3.76
C GLU A 192 -2.37 -12.35 -2.90
N SER A 193 -2.34 -13.60 -3.38
CA SER A 193 -1.75 -14.71 -2.64
C SER A 193 -0.26 -14.49 -2.34
N LEU A 194 0.50 -13.90 -3.27
CA LEU A 194 1.90 -13.53 -3.00
C LEU A 194 1.96 -12.42 -1.95
N ALA A 195 1.12 -11.39 -2.03
CA ALA A 195 1.09 -10.34 -1.02
C ALA A 195 0.81 -10.89 0.40
N ASP A 196 -0.14 -11.81 0.53
CA ASP A 196 -0.47 -12.49 1.79
C ASP A 196 0.66 -13.38 2.31
N VAL A 197 1.29 -14.17 1.44
CA VAL A 197 2.38 -15.08 1.84
C VAL A 197 3.57 -14.28 2.35
N PHE A 198 4.01 -13.24 1.63
CA PHE A 198 5.14 -12.43 2.06
C PHE A 198 4.80 -11.59 3.30
N GLY A 199 3.57 -11.09 3.41
CA GLY A 199 3.09 -10.42 4.62
C GLY A 199 3.13 -11.33 5.85
N SER A 200 2.68 -12.57 5.69
CA SER A 200 2.73 -13.59 6.74
C SER A 200 4.17 -13.98 7.10
N MET A 201 5.04 -14.17 6.11
CA MET A 201 6.46 -14.46 6.33
C MET A 201 7.13 -13.34 7.13
N PHE A 202 6.90 -12.09 6.74
CA PHE A 202 7.45 -10.94 7.45
C PHE A 202 6.99 -10.91 8.90
N ARG A 203 5.68 -11.07 9.15
CA ARG A 203 5.11 -11.08 10.50
C ARG A 203 5.69 -12.17 11.41
N LEU A 204 6.08 -13.32 10.87
CA LEU A 204 6.64 -14.44 11.64
C LEU A 204 8.14 -14.30 11.93
N LEU A 205 8.84 -13.38 11.27
CA LEU A 205 10.30 -13.23 11.33
C LEU A 205 10.75 -11.95 12.05
N ILE A 206 9.81 -11.20 12.62
CA ILE A 206 10.03 -9.97 13.41
C ILE A 206 9.52 -10.15 14.84
#